data_AF-A0A971D6N8-F1
#
_entry.id   AF-A0A971D6N8-F1
#
_cell.length_a   1.000
_cell.length_b   1.000
_cell.length_c   1.000
_cell.angle_alpha   90.00
_cell.angle_beta   90.00
_cell.angle_gamma   90.00
#
_symmetry.space_group_name_H-M   'P 1'
#
loop_
_entity.id
_entity.type
_entity.pdbx_description
1 polymer ?
#
loop_
_entity_poly.entity_id
_entity_poly.type
_entity_poly.pdbx_seq_one_letter_code
_entity_poly.pdbx_strand_id
1 'polypeptide(L)'
;VFITAHRQRYPFDLAPSFWEQLVENGAYRIVIIRQVEKEIQKGDDILVEWYKKQRSKFTVLGQPGREVLQSYKKMINSIMASKQYTQSAKDEFASKADSWLCAYGLALGAMTPPQLPQPKVLLPGLPWQLPSTRFHAW
;
A
#
# COMPACT_ATOMS: atom_id res chain seq x y z
N VAL A 1 3.23 -6.52 -1.66
CA VAL A 1 4.55 -5.92 -1.32
C VAL A 1 5.30 -6.67 -0.23
N PHE A 2 4.84 -6.74 1.03
CA PHE A 2 5.59 -7.44 2.10
C PHE A 2 5.77 -8.94 1.85
N ILE A 3 4.76 -9.60 1.30
CA ILE A 3 4.83 -11.03 0.93
C ILE A 3 5.95 -11.26 -0.09
N THR A 4 5.98 -10.46 -1.17
CA THR A 4 7.03 -10.54 -2.19
C THR A 4 8.40 -10.18 -1.62
N ALA A 5 8.49 -9.13 -0.79
CA ALA A 5 9.73 -8.74 -0.13
C ALA A 5 10.29 -9.90 0.69
N HIS A 6 9.49 -10.50 1.56
CA HIS A 6 9.88 -11.66 2.36
C HIS A 6 10.31 -12.85 1.49
N ARG A 7 9.56 -13.16 0.43
CA ARG A 7 9.76 -14.40 -0.35
C ARG A 7 10.86 -14.33 -1.38
N GLN A 8 11.23 -13.13 -1.87
CA GLN A 8 12.08 -13.01 -3.05
C GLN A 8 13.27 -12.07 -2.89
N ARG A 9 13.21 -11.09 -1.98
CA ARG A 9 14.15 -9.95 -2.01
C ARG A 9 14.85 -9.68 -0.69
N TYR A 10 14.11 -9.81 0.40
CA TYR A 10 14.57 -9.62 1.78
C TYR A 10 14.01 -10.74 2.69
N PRO A 11 14.44 -12.00 2.51
CA PRO A 11 14.19 -13.06 3.48
C PRO A 11 14.63 -12.65 4.89
N PHE A 12 13.91 -13.09 5.93
CA PHE A 12 14.17 -12.67 7.32
C PHE A 12 15.51 -13.15 7.86
N ASP A 13 15.97 -14.31 7.40
CA ASP A 13 17.26 -14.92 7.73
C ASP A 13 18.44 -14.20 7.04
N LEU A 14 18.23 -13.71 5.82
CA LEU A 14 19.26 -13.01 5.05
C LEU A 14 19.35 -11.51 5.37
N ALA A 15 18.21 -10.88 5.66
CA ALA A 15 18.11 -9.42 5.82
C ALA A 15 17.30 -9.00 7.06
N PRO A 16 17.65 -9.45 8.29
CA PRO A 16 16.91 -9.10 9.51
C PRO A 16 16.87 -7.59 9.75
N SER A 17 18.00 -6.90 9.56
CA SER A 17 18.10 -5.45 9.77
C SER A 17 17.21 -4.64 8.83
N PHE A 18 16.87 -5.16 7.63
CA PHE A 18 15.90 -4.49 6.76
C PHE A 18 14.54 -4.40 7.45
N TRP A 19 14.07 -5.49 8.06
CA TRP A 19 12.77 -5.55 8.73
C TRP A 19 12.74 -4.73 10.02
N GLU A 20 13.85 -4.68 10.75
CA GLU A 20 14.02 -3.80 11.92
C GLU A 20 13.93 -2.33 11.49
N GLN A 21 14.74 -1.92 10.51
CA GLN A 21 14.77 -0.55 9.99
C GLN A 21 13.44 -0.12 9.36
N LEU A 22 12.75 -1.05 8.67
CA LEU A 22 11.42 -0.82 8.13
C LEU A 22 10.44 -0.40 9.23
N VAL A 23 10.53 -1.03 10.39
CA VAL A 23 9.66 -0.75 11.52
C VAL A 23 10.06 0.55 12.22
N GLU A 24 11.34 0.72 12.51
CA GLU A 24 11.85 1.87 13.25
C GLU A 24 11.70 3.17 12.47
N ASN A 25 12.03 3.15 11.18
CA ASN A 25 12.20 4.36 10.37
C ASN A 25 11.18 4.47 9.23
N GLY A 26 10.46 3.39 8.91
CA GLY A 26 9.54 3.34 7.77
C GLY A 26 8.06 3.28 8.14
N ALA A 27 7.71 2.66 9.27
CA ALA A 27 6.32 2.26 9.56
C ALA A 27 5.32 3.42 9.53
N TYR A 28 5.71 4.60 10.04
CA TYR A 28 4.87 5.79 10.04
C TYR A 28 4.56 6.36 8.64
N ARG A 29 5.37 6.02 7.63
CA ARG A 29 5.16 6.41 6.23
C ARG A 29 4.42 5.36 5.42
N ILE A 30 4.22 4.16 5.99
CA ILE A 30 3.61 3.04 5.29
C ILE A 30 2.15 2.91 5.72
N VAL A 31 1.29 2.98 4.71
CA VAL A 31 -0.15 2.73 4.86
C VAL A 31 -0.45 1.37 4.27
N ILE A 32 -1.10 0.51 5.05
CA ILE A 32 -1.51 -0.83 4.63
C ILE A 32 -3.00 -0.82 4.35
N ILE A 33 -3.41 -1.29 3.18
CA ILE A 33 -4.84 -1.47 2.88
C ILE A 33 -5.34 -2.78 3.51
N ARG A 34 -6.60 -2.80 3.94
CA ARG A 34 -7.23 -3.99 4.54
C ARG A 34 -7.05 -5.27 3.73
N GLN A 35 -7.07 -5.20 2.40
CA GLN A 35 -6.90 -6.36 1.54
C GLN A 35 -5.49 -6.95 1.63
N VAL A 36 -4.46 -6.11 1.75
CA VAL A 36 -3.06 -6.56 1.95
C VAL A 36 -2.90 -7.15 3.36
N GLU A 37 -3.50 -6.53 4.38
CA GLU A 37 -3.51 -7.09 5.74
C GLU A 37 -4.13 -8.49 5.76
N LYS A 38 -5.29 -8.68 5.11
CA LYS A 38 -5.92 -10.00 4.99
C LYS A 38 -5.05 -11.00 4.26
N GLU A 39 -4.35 -10.58 3.21
CA GLU A 39 -3.47 -11.46 2.45
C GLU A 39 -2.26 -11.91 3.27
N ILE A 40 -1.66 -10.99 4.04
CA ILE A 40 -0.60 -11.33 4.99
C ILE A 40 -1.13 -12.31 6.03
N GLN A 41 -2.27 -12.03 6.66
CA GLN A 41 -2.85 -12.88 7.70
C GLN A 41 -3.32 -14.26 7.22
N LYS A 42 -3.57 -14.43 5.92
CA LYS A 42 -3.89 -15.72 5.30
C LYS A 42 -2.65 -16.62 5.14
N GLY A 43 -1.45 -16.05 5.21
CA GLY A 43 -0.22 -16.83 5.26
C GLY A 43 -0.13 -17.69 6.52
N ASP A 44 0.86 -18.58 6.52
CA ASP A 44 1.21 -19.41 7.67
C ASP A 44 2.74 -19.48 7.76
N ASP A 45 3.37 -18.31 7.80
CA ASP A 45 4.81 -18.15 7.73
C ASP A 45 5.31 -17.07 8.71
N ILE A 46 6.63 -16.92 8.81
CA ILE A 46 7.29 -15.97 9.71
C ILE A 46 6.85 -14.51 9.48
N LEU A 47 6.40 -14.17 8.27
CA LEU A 47 5.89 -12.83 7.98
C LEU A 47 4.59 -12.56 8.74
N VAL A 48 3.73 -13.57 8.92
CA VAL A 48 2.48 -13.43 9.68
C VAL A 48 2.78 -13.12 11.14
N GLU A 49 3.69 -13.87 11.74
CA GLU A 49 4.08 -13.70 13.14
C GLU A 49 4.80 -12.37 13.39
N TRP A 50 5.69 -11.98 12.47
CA TRP A 50 6.32 -10.67 12.50
C TRP A 50 5.28 -9.56 12.38
N TYR A 51 4.34 -9.67 11.44
CA TYR A 51 3.34 -8.64 11.20
C TYR A 51 2.42 -8.47 12.40
N LYS A 52 1.94 -9.55 13.01
CA LYS A 52 1.13 -9.50 14.26
C LYS A 52 1.82 -8.70 15.36
N LYS A 53 3.13 -8.89 15.55
CA LYS A 53 3.92 -8.18 16.58
C LYS A 53 4.09 -6.69 16.27
N GLN A 54 4.26 -6.33 15.00
CA GLN A 54 4.53 -4.95 14.59
C GLN A 54 3.28 -4.19 14.14
N ARG A 55 2.12 -4.85 14.11
CA ARG A 55 0.87 -4.34 13.55
C ARG A 55 0.44 -2.97 14.09
N SER A 56 0.66 -2.73 15.38
CA SER A 56 0.30 -1.46 16.03
C SER A 56 1.12 -0.27 15.54
N LYS A 57 2.28 -0.51 14.93
CA LYS A 57 3.18 0.53 14.39
C LYS A 57 2.79 0.97 12.98
N PHE A 58 1.98 0.20 12.28
CA PHE A 58 1.52 0.53 10.92
C PHE A 58 0.13 1.15 10.93
N THR A 59 -0.07 2.12 10.04
CA THR A 59 -1.43 2.63 9.75
C THR A 59 -2.13 1.67 8.81
N VAL A 60 -3.31 1.20 9.19
CA VAL A 60 -4.12 0.31 8.35
C VAL A 60 -5.44 0.97 8.00
N LEU A 61 -5.68 1.12 6.70
CA LEU A 61 -6.90 1.68 6.19
C LEU A 61 -8.07 0.73 6.44
N GLY A 62 -9.19 1.33 6.85
CA GLY A 62 -10.46 0.64 7.02
C GLY A 62 -11.11 0.26 5.69
N GLN A 63 -12.40 0.51 5.58
CA GLN A 63 -13.12 0.23 4.33
C GLN A 63 -12.70 1.21 3.23
N PRO A 64 -12.59 0.74 1.97
CA PRO A 64 -12.30 1.63 0.85
C PRO A 64 -13.40 2.67 0.68
N GLY A 65 -13.00 3.92 0.41
CA GLY A 65 -13.92 5.01 0.09
C GLY A 65 -14.60 4.81 -1.27
N ARG A 66 -15.61 5.64 -1.55
CA ARG A 66 -16.42 5.56 -2.78
C ARG A 66 -15.55 5.66 -4.05
N GLU A 67 -14.56 6.53 -4.07
CA GLU A 67 -13.68 6.74 -5.22
C GLU A 67 -12.83 5.50 -5.52
N VAL A 68 -12.23 4.89 -4.49
CA VAL A 68 -11.47 3.64 -4.61
C VAL A 68 -12.36 2.52 -5.14
N LEU A 69 -13.59 2.41 -4.64
CA LEU A 69 -14.57 1.43 -5.13
C LEU A 69 -14.94 1.65 -6.60
N GLN A 70 -15.12 2.91 -7.02
CA GLN A 70 -15.41 3.25 -8.42
C GLN A 70 -14.22 2.91 -9.34
N SER A 71 -13.00 3.30 -8.93
CA SER A 71 -11.77 2.97 -9.64
C SER A 71 -11.58 1.46 -9.78
N TYR A 72 -11.80 0.70 -8.70
CA TYR A 72 -11.73 -0.75 -8.71
C TYR A 72 -12.74 -1.36 -9.71
N LYS A 73 -14.02 -0.95 -9.63
CA LYS A 73 -15.06 -1.43 -10.54
C LYS A 73 -14.72 -1.15 -12.00
N LYS A 74 -14.30 0.08 -12.32
CA LYS A 74 -13.92 0.46 -13.69
C LYS A 74 -12.76 -0.40 -14.18
N MET A 75 -11.70 -0.53 -13.38
CA MET A 75 -10.51 -1.30 -13.73
C MET A 75 -10.84 -2.78 -13.96
N ILE A 76 -11.52 -3.43 -13.01
CA ILE A 76 -11.88 -4.85 -13.12
C ILE A 76 -12.78 -5.09 -14.32
N ASN A 77 -13.79 -4.27 -14.56
CA ASN A 77 -14.67 -4.43 -15.73
C ASN A 77 -13.88 -4.35 -17.05
N SER A 78 -12.93 -3.41 -17.17
CA SER A 78 -12.06 -3.30 -18.34
C SER A 78 -11.18 -4.54 -18.53
N ILE A 79 -10.61 -5.08 -17.46
CA ILE A 79 -9.78 -6.30 -17.50
C ILE A 79 -10.63 -7.51 -17.90
N MET A 80 -11.82 -7.65 -17.32
CA MET A 80 -12.74 -8.74 -17.62
C MET A 80 -13.19 -8.74 -19.09
N ALA A 81 -13.42 -7.56 -19.67
CA ALA A 81 -13.79 -7.40 -21.07
C ALA A 81 -12.63 -7.62 -22.06
N SER A 82 -11.37 -7.56 -21.61
CA SER A 82 -10.20 -7.71 -22.48
C SER A 82 -10.06 -9.13 -23.02
N LYS A 83 -9.83 -9.30 -24.32
CA LYS A 83 -9.52 -10.60 -24.93
C LYS A 83 -8.05 -11.02 -24.78
N GLN A 84 -7.20 -10.15 -24.24
CA GLN A 84 -5.76 -10.37 -24.15
C GLN A 84 -5.34 -11.30 -23.00
N TYR A 85 -6.24 -11.54 -22.04
CA TYR A 85 -5.98 -12.35 -20.85
C TYR A 85 -6.89 -13.58 -20.81
N THR A 86 -6.35 -14.70 -20.34
CA THR A 86 -7.14 -15.90 -20.05
C THR A 86 -8.11 -15.63 -18.91
N GLN A 87 -9.21 -16.38 -18.85
CA GLN A 87 -10.20 -16.24 -17.77
C GLN A 87 -9.55 -16.46 -16.39
N SER A 88 -8.71 -17.49 -16.27
CA SER A 88 -7.97 -17.78 -15.04
C SER A 88 -7.10 -16.61 -14.57
N ALA A 89 -6.39 -15.93 -15.48
CA ALA A 89 -5.54 -14.80 -15.12
C ALA A 89 -6.37 -13.59 -14.64
N LYS A 90 -7.53 -13.36 -15.25
CA LYS A 90 -8.47 -12.31 -14.84
C LYS A 90 -9.04 -12.57 -13.46
N ASP A 91 -9.50 -13.80 -13.21
CA ASP A 91 -10.07 -14.21 -11.94
C ASP A 91 -9.03 -14.15 -10.82
N GLU A 92 -7.80 -14.60 -11.12
CA GLU A 92 -6.69 -14.49 -10.19
C GLU A 92 -6.42 -13.02 -9.84
N PHE A 93 -6.23 -12.15 -10.83
CA PHE A 93 -5.97 -10.73 -10.58
C PHE A 93 -7.06 -10.08 -9.73
N ALA A 94 -8.33 -10.31 -10.06
CA ALA A 94 -9.47 -9.77 -9.32
C ALA A 94 -9.52 -10.25 -7.86
N SER A 95 -9.02 -11.45 -7.57
CA SER A 95 -9.01 -12.05 -6.23
C SER A 95 -7.88 -11.56 -5.32
N LYS A 96 -6.80 -10.99 -5.86
CA LYS A 96 -5.58 -10.63 -5.12
C LYS A 96 -5.64 -9.21 -4.57
N ALA A 97 -4.87 -8.94 -3.51
CA ALA A 97 -4.79 -7.60 -2.93
C ALA A 97 -4.14 -6.56 -3.87
N ASP A 98 -3.31 -7.01 -4.82
CA ASP A 98 -2.65 -6.12 -5.80
C ASP A 98 -3.65 -5.38 -6.69
N SER A 99 -4.77 -6.00 -7.07
CA SER A 99 -5.84 -5.30 -7.81
C SER A 99 -6.44 -4.14 -7.00
N TRP A 100 -6.55 -4.30 -5.68
CA TRP A 100 -6.98 -3.22 -4.80
C TRP A 100 -5.92 -2.13 -4.67
N LEU A 101 -4.64 -2.48 -4.58
CA LEU A 101 -3.54 -1.50 -4.58
C LEU A 101 -3.57 -0.63 -5.85
N CYS A 102 -3.78 -1.24 -7.02
CA CYS A 102 -3.95 -0.49 -8.28
C CYS A 102 -5.16 0.47 -8.20
N ALA A 103 -6.29 0.03 -7.65
CA ALA A 103 -7.46 0.89 -7.50
C ALA A 103 -7.24 2.06 -6.53
N TYR A 104 -6.51 1.84 -5.43
CA TYR A 104 -6.08 2.92 -4.54
C TYR A 104 -5.15 3.89 -5.24
N GLY A 105 -4.16 3.40 -6.00
CA GLY A 105 -3.26 4.24 -6.79
C GLY A 105 -4.00 5.08 -7.83
N LEU A 106 -4.99 4.51 -8.51
CA LEU A 106 -5.82 5.24 -9.47
C LEU A 106 -6.68 6.31 -8.79
N ALA A 107 -7.32 5.99 -7.66
CA ALA A 107 -8.15 6.96 -6.94
C ALA A 107 -7.32 8.11 -6.35
N LEU A 108 -6.23 7.78 -5.66
CA LEU A 108 -5.38 8.78 -4.99
C LEU A 108 -4.49 9.55 -5.95
N GLY A 109 -4.10 8.95 -7.09
CA GLY A 109 -3.37 9.64 -8.16
C GLY A 109 -4.27 10.52 -9.03
N ALA A 110 -5.58 10.22 -9.09
CA ALA A 110 -6.57 11.08 -9.75
C ALA A 110 -7.06 12.23 -8.84
N MET A 111 -6.96 12.08 -7.51
CA MET A 111 -7.05 13.20 -6.58
C MET A 111 -5.86 14.13 -6.82
N THR A 112 -6.14 15.36 -7.24
CA THR A 112 -5.12 16.41 -7.18
C THR A 112 -4.65 16.57 -5.72
N PRO A 113 -3.41 17.03 -5.47
CA PRO A 113 -2.76 16.98 -4.16
C PRO A 113 -3.47 17.57 -2.92
N PRO A 114 -4.43 18.52 -2.96
CA PRO A 114 -4.80 19.22 -1.73
C PRO A 114 -5.67 18.42 -0.74
N GLN A 115 -6.05 17.16 -1.00
CA GLN A 115 -7.09 16.46 -0.22
C GLN A 115 -6.67 15.13 0.39
N LEU A 116 -5.40 14.70 0.24
CA LEU A 116 -4.94 13.55 1.02
C LEU A 116 -5.08 13.89 2.51
N PRO A 117 -5.78 13.07 3.32
CA PRO A 117 -5.85 13.28 4.75
C PRO A 117 -4.42 13.23 5.27
N GLN A 118 -3.88 14.41 5.58
CA GLN A 118 -2.59 14.52 6.22
C GLN A 118 -2.70 13.72 7.52
N PRO A 119 -1.79 12.76 7.80
CA PRO A 119 -1.77 12.12 9.10
C PRO A 119 -1.71 13.25 10.13
N LYS A 120 -2.68 13.27 11.05
CA LYS A 120 -2.79 14.30 12.08
C LYS A 120 -1.67 14.07 13.10
N VAL A 121 -0.47 14.43 12.70
CA VAL A 121 0.73 14.35 13.50
C VAL A 121 0.66 15.54 14.46
N LEU A 122 0.12 15.30 15.67
CA LEU A 122 0.29 16.19 16.82
C LEU A 122 1.76 16.12 17.26
N LEU A 123 2.67 16.78 16.55
CA LEU A 123 4.01 17.03 17.05
C LEU A 123 4.04 18.45 17.64
N PRO A 124 4.27 18.62 18.95
CA PRO A 124 4.52 19.92 19.51
C PRO A 124 5.90 20.40 19.05
N GLY A 125 5.92 21.52 18.32
CA GLY A 125 7.06 22.43 18.15
C GLY A 125 8.32 21.84 17.53
N LEU A 126 8.55 22.10 16.24
CA LEU A 126 9.87 22.54 15.73
C LEU A 126 9.72 23.17 14.33
N PRO A 127 10.54 24.17 13.97
CA PRO A 127 10.28 25.08 12.86
C PRO A 127 11.07 24.66 11.62
N TRP A 128 10.38 24.31 10.52
CA TRP A 128 11.02 24.27 9.22
C TRP A 128 10.10 24.90 8.17
N GLN A 129 10.45 26.14 7.79
CA GLN A 129 9.95 26.78 6.58
C GLN A 129 10.56 26.05 5.38
N LEU A 130 9.72 25.61 4.43
CA LEU A 130 10.17 25.16 3.12
C LEU A 130 10.40 26.41 2.25
N PRO A 131 11.55 26.57 1.57
CA PRO A 131 11.68 27.62 0.57
C PRO A 131 10.80 27.27 -0.63
N SER A 132 9.95 28.22 -1.02
CA SER A 132 9.23 28.16 -2.29
C SER A 132 10.21 28.44 -3.43
N THR A 133 10.49 27.46 -4.28
CA THR A 133 11.16 27.73 -5.57
C THR A 133 10.52 26.93 -6.69
N ARG A 134 9.49 27.57 -7.25
CA ARG A 134 9.29 27.86 -8.68
C ARG A 134 10.05 26.95 -9.66
N PHE A 135 9.31 26.11 -10.36
CA PHE A 135 9.70 25.55 -11.67
C PHE A 135 9.92 26.69 -12.66
N HIS A 136 11.10 26.77 -13.26
CA HIS A 136 11.31 27.28 -14.62
C HIS A 136 12.36 26.42 -15.31
N ALA A 137 12.12 26.17 -16.60
CA ALA A 137 12.92 25.42 -17.56
C ALA A 137 14.43 25.71 -17.47
N TRP A 138 15.29 24.70 -17.64
CA TRP A 138 15.75 24.13 -18.93
C TRP A 138 16.06 22.65 -18.76
#